data_AF-A0A967HVT5-F1
#
_entry.id   AF-A0A967HVT5-F1
#
_cell.length_a   1.000
_cell.length_b   1.000
_cell.length_c   1.000
_cell.angle_alpha   90.00
_cell.angle_beta   90.00
_cell.angle_gamma   90.00
#
_symmetry.space_group_name_H-M   'P 1'
#
loop_
_entity.id
_entity.type
_entity.pdbx_description
1 polymer ?
#
loop_
_entity_poly.entity_id
_entity_poly.type
_entity_poly.pdbx_seq_one_letter_code
_entity_poly.pdbx_strand_id
1 'polypeptide(L)'
;FIVVTVVLGLVSWYWPAPLGDPADPTDSTYVPKPEWWVLSLNQLVAIFKGPLTIIGTAVIPGGLAGLILALPFIDRSPERHPARRKKTMLIAAVIALLLLGLSVMGYIEHHLTVVE
;
A
#
# COMPACT_ATOMS: atom_id res chain seq x y z
N PHE A 1 3.61 -25.02 5.28
CA PHE A 1 4.65 -24.44 4.41
C PHE A 1 4.62 -25.06 3.02
N ILE A 2 4.96 -26.34 2.85
CA ILE A 2 5.02 -27.03 1.54
C ILE A 2 3.74 -26.84 0.70
N VAL A 3 2.55 -27.05 1.29
CA VAL A 3 1.27 -26.86 0.59
C VAL A 3 1.12 -25.44 0.07
N VAL A 4 1.43 -24.44 0.89
CA VAL A 4 1.37 -23.02 0.50
C VAL A 4 2.33 -22.73 -0.64
N THR A 5 3.57 -23.24 -0.55
CA THR A 5 4.59 -23.07 -1.60
C THR A 5 4.13 -23.68 -2.92
N VAL A 6 3.61 -24.91 -2.89
CA VAL A 6 3.12 -25.59 -4.10
C VAL A 6 1.94 -24.82 -4.71
N VAL A 7 0.98 -24.39 -3.90
CA VAL A 7 -0.17 -23.62 -4.38
C VAL A 7 0.26 -22.30 -5.01
N LEU A 8 1.12 -21.51 -4.33
CA LEU A 8 1.61 -20.24 -4.87
C LEU A 8 2.44 -20.45 -6.14
N GLY A 9 3.23 -21.52 -6.22
CA GLY A 9 3.98 -21.89 -7.41
C GLY A 9 3.07 -22.22 -8.60
N LEU A 10 2.02 -23.01 -8.38
CA LEU A 10 1.03 -23.33 -9.41
C LEU A 10 0.27 -22.09 -9.89
N VAL A 11 -0.13 -21.22 -8.96
CA VAL A 11 -0.79 -19.94 -9.29
C VAL A 11 0.13 -19.06 -10.12
N SER A 12 1.39 -18.91 -9.73
CA SER A 12 2.38 -18.10 -10.47
C SER A 12 2.71 -18.69 -11.85
N TRP A 13 2.63 -20.01 -11.99
CA TRP A 13 2.84 -20.66 -13.28
C TRP A 13 1.65 -20.45 -14.22
N TYR A 14 0.43 -20.52 -13.69
CA TYR A 14 -0.79 -20.34 -14.46
C TYR A 14 -1.09 -18.87 -14.78
N TRP A 15 -0.77 -17.96 -13.86
CA TRP A 15 -0.84 -16.50 -14.04
C TRP A 15 0.55 -15.89 -13.90
N PRO A 16 1.37 -15.89 -14.97
CA PRO A 16 2.69 -15.26 -14.95
C PRO A 16 2.56 -13.75 -14.70
N ALA A 17 3.52 -13.19 -13.97
CA ALA A 17 3.58 -11.75 -13.74
C ALA A 17 3.74 -11.02 -15.08
N PRO A 18 2.99 -9.91 -15.32
CA PRO A 18 3.11 -9.11 -16.53
C PRO A 18 4.37 -8.24 -16.48
N LEU A 19 5.54 -8.87 -16.44
CA LEU A 19 6.82 -8.17 -16.48
C LEU A 19 6.95 -7.47 -17.84
N GLY A 20 7.26 -6.17 -17.82
CA GLY A 20 7.50 -5.38 -19.03
C GLY A 20 8.85 -5.69 -19.67
N ASP A 21 9.17 -4.93 -20.72
CA ASP A 21 10.47 -5.02 -21.39
C ASP A 21 11.62 -4.71 -20.41
N PRO A 22 12.84 -5.23 -20.68
CA PRO A 22 14.03 -4.88 -19.91
C PRO A 22 14.19 -3.36 -19.84
N ALA A 23 14.60 -2.87 -18.67
CA ALA A 23 14.78 -1.43 -18.46
C ALA A 23 15.77 -0.84 -19.46
N ASP A 24 15.31 0.11 -20.27
CA ASP A 24 16.12 0.87 -21.23
C ASP A 24 16.21 2.33 -20.77
N PRO A 25 17.39 2.83 -20.37
CA PRO A 25 17.56 4.21 -19.95
C PRO A 25 17.44 5.23 -21.10
N THR A 26 17.37 4.77 -22.36
CA THR A 26 17.17 5.62 -23.54
C THR A 26 15.71 5.77 -23.96
N ASP A 27 14.80 4.99 -23.37
CA ASP A 27 13.36 5.11 -23.60
C ASP A 27 12.71 6.13 -22.65
N SER A 28 12.27 7.25 -23.21
CA SER A 28 11.53 8.29 -22.48
C SER A 28 10.01 8.19 -22.61
N THR A 29 9.51 7.18 -23.32
CA THR A 29 8.07 6.99 -23.58
C THR A 29 7.39 6.08 -22.57
N TYR A 30 8.17 5.34 -21.78
CA TYR A 30 7.66 4.46 -20.74
C TYR A 30 6.96 5.22 -19.61
N VAL A 31 5.71 4.87 -19.33
CA VAL A 31 4.93 5.39 -18.20
C VAL A 31 4.86 4.33 -17.10
N PRO A 32 5.63 4.45 -16.01
CA PRO A 32 5.62 3.46 -14.94
C PRO A 32 4.29 3.48 -14.18
N LYS A 33 3.59 2.35 -14.17
CA LYS A 33 2.39 2.17 -13.35
C LYS A 33 2.75 1.63 -11.97
N PRO A 34 2.25 2.23 -10.88
CA PRO A 34 2.49 1.73 -9.53
C PRO A 34 1.78 0.40 -9.27
N GLU A 35 2.49 -0.51 -8.60
CA GLU A 35 1.96 -1.81 -8.18
C GLU A 35 0.94 -1.71 -7.05
N TRP A 36 0.03 -2.70 -6.93
CA TRP A 36 -1.13 -2.63 -6.03
C TRP A 36 -0.78 -2.39 -4.56
N TRP A 37 0.35 -2.93 -4.08
CA TRP A 37 0.81 -2.76 -2.70
C TRP A 37 1.40 -1.38 -2.40
N VAL A 38 1.75 -0.59 -3.42
CA VAL A 38 2.25 0.80 -3.26
C VAL A 38 1.25 1.87 -3.69
N LEU A 39 0.07 1.51 -4.22
CA LEU A 39 -0.93 2.46 -4.72
C LEU A 39 -1.32 3.52 -3.69
N SER A 40 -1.58 3.12 -2.44
CA SER A 40 -1.93 4.08 -1.38
C SER A 40 -0.85 5.13 -1.14
N LEU A 41 0.43 4.75 -1.19
CA LEU A 41 1.56 5.65 -1.02
C LEU A 41 1.74 6.55 -2.24
N ASN A 42 1.61 5.98 -3.43
CA ASN A 42 1.70 6.75 -4.68
C ASN A 42 0.61 7.83 -4.74
N GLN A 43 -0.62 7.47 -4.34
CA GLN A 43 -1.74 8.42 -4.29
C GLN A 43 -1.52 9.57 -3.31
N LEU A 44 -0.82 9.35 -2.20
CA LEU A 44 -0.43 10.44 -1.30
C LEU A 44 0.49 11.44 -2.03
N VAL A 45 1.44 10.97 -2.83
CA VAL A 45 2.31 11.85 -3.62
C VAL A 45 1.52 12.59 -4.72
N ALA A 46 0.50 11.94 -5.30
CA ALA A 46 -0.39 12.59 -6.25
C ALA A 46 -1.23 13.72 -5.61
N ILE A 47 -1.70 13.52 -4.38
CA ILE A 47 -2.52 14.50 -3.64
C ILE A 47 -1.68 15.67 -3.09
N PHE A 48 -0.53 15.37 -2.47
CA PHE A 48 0.30 16.37 -1.78
C PHE A 48 1.35 16.95 -2.72
N LYS A 49 1.07 18.10 -3.34
CA LYS A 49 1.97 18.79 -4.29
C LYS A 49 2.66 20.01 -3.68
N GLY A 50 3.75 20.44 -4.31
CA GLY A 50 4.47 21.67 -3.95
C GLY A 50 5.06 21.61 -2.53
N PRO A 51 4.92 22.65 -1.70
CA PRO A 51 5.46 22.67 -0.33
C PRO A 51 4.92 21.55 0.56
N LEU A 52 3.74 21.00 0.24
CA LEU A 52 3.10 19.94 1.04
C LEU A 52 3.61 18.53 0.69
N THR A 53 4.48 18.38 -0.32
CA THR A 53 5.00 17.07 -0.76
C THR A 53 5.58 16.25 0.38
N ILE A 54 6.26 16.91 1.33
CA ILE A 54 6.84 16.25 2.52
C ILE A 54 5.81 15.51 3.37
N ILE A 55 4.55 15.98 3.36
CA ILE A 55 3.47 15.37 4.13
C ILE A 55 3.13 14.00 3.55
N GLY A 56 2.92 13.93 2.23
CA GLY A 56 2.57 12.70 1.53
C GLY A 56 3.72 11.70 1.43
N THR A 57 4.96 12.18 1.32
CA THR A 57 6.13 11.31 1.13
C THR A 57 6.78 10.82 2.42
N ALA A 58 6.75 11.62 3.50
CA ALA A 58 7.48 11.32 4.72
C ALA A 58 6.63 11.36 5.99
N VAL A 59 5.84 12.42 6.21
CA VAL A 59 5.11 12.60 7.48
C VAL A 59 4.04 11.54 7.69
N ILE A 60 3.17 11.30 6.70
CA ILE A 60 2.09 10.30 6.82
C ILE A 60 2.67 8.88 6.88
N PRO A 61 3.52 8.42 5.93
CA PRO A 61 4.09 7.07 6.00
C PRO A 61 4.95 6.85 7.25
N GLY A 62 5.79 7.83 7.60
CA GLY A 62 6.62 7.79 8.81
C GLY A 62 5.79 7.81 10.09
N GLY A 63 4.70 8.56 10.13
CA GLY A 63 3.74 8.57 11.24
C GLY A 63 3.04 7.22 11.42
N LEU A 64 2.63 6.56 10.34
CA LEU A 64 2.05 5.21 10.40
C LEU A 64 3.07 4.18 10.89
N ALA A 65 4.30 4.22 10.39
CA ALA A 65 5.38 3.36 10.86
C ALA A 65 5.67 3.61 12.35
N GLY A 66 5.78 4.88 12.75
CA GLY A 66 5.95 5.29 14.15
C GLY A 66 4.81 4.83 15.04
N LEU A 67 3.56 4.89 14.57
CA LEU A 67 2.39 4.40 15.29
C LEU A 67 2.46 2.89 15.52
N ILE A 68 2.89 2.10 14.53
CA ILE A 68 3.07 0.65 14.65
C ILE A 68 4.18 0.33 15.66
N LEU A 69 5.30 1.05 15.60
CA LEU A 69 6.41 0.90 16.55
C LEU A 69 6.00 1.31 17.97
N ALA A 70 5.17 2.34 18.11
CA ALA A 70 4.66 2.82 19.39
C ALA A 70 3.48 1.98 19.92
N LEU A 71 2.86 1.15 19.08
CA LEU A 71 1.68 0.35 19.42
C LEU A 71 1.81 -0.46 20.72
N PRO A 72 2.91 -1.19 21.02
CA PRO A 72 3.04 -1.92 22.29
C PRO A 72 3.08 -1.01 23.53
N PHE A 73 3.45 0.26 23.36
CA PHE A 73 3.48 1.24 24.46
C PHE A 73 2.14 1.97 24.63
N ILE A 74 1.40 2.16 23.53
CA ILE A 74 0.08 2.80 23.51
C ILE A 74 -1.00 1.83 23.99
N ASP A 75 -1.03 0.62 23.43
CA ASP A 75 -2.00 -0.41 23.82
C ASP A 75 -1.35 -1.45 24.72
N ARG A 76 -1.40 -1.15 26.03
CA ARG A 76 -0.88 -2.02 27.11
C ARG A 76 -1.92 -3.01 27.62
N SER A 77 -2.98 -3.28 26.87
CA SER A 77 -4.02 -4.21 27.29
C SER A 77 -3.42 -5.61 27.51
N PRO A 78 -3.75 -6.30 28.63
CA PRO A 78 -3.35 -7.70 28.82
C PRO A 78 -4.07 -8.65 27.84
N GLU A 79 -5.18 -8.20 27.27
CA GLU A 79 -5.97 -8.95 26.31
C GLU A 79 -5.24 -9.10 24.98
N ARG A 80 -5.07 -10.35 24.50
CA ARG A 80 -4.44 -10.63 23.20
C ARG A 80 -5.45 -10.85 22.08
N HIS A 81 -6.70 -11.16 22.43
CA HIS A 81 -7.73 -11.47 21.44
C HIS A 81 -8.28 -10.18 20.79
N PRO A 82 -8.25 -10.05 19.44
CA PRO A 82 -8.70 -8.84 18.74
C PRO A 82 -10.11 -8.37 19.12
N ALA A 83 -11.07 -9.31 19.26
CA ALA A 83 -12.44 -8.98 19.64
C ALA A 83 -12.60 -8.34 21.05
N ARG A 84 -11.59 -8.49 21.91
CA ARG A 84 -11.54 -7.86 23.24
C ARG A 84 -10.88 -6.47 23.20
N ARG A 85 -10.13 -6.14 22.14
CA ARG A 85 -9.45 -4.83 21.93
C ARG A 85 -10.23 -3.91 20.98
N LYS A 86 -11.54 -3.74 21.23
CA LYS A 86 -12.47 -3.07 20.30
C LYS A 86 -12.00 -1.68 19.83
N LYS A 87 -11.45 -0.85 20.73
CA LYS A 87 -10.96 0.50 20.37
C LYS A 87 -9.78 0.44 19.40
N THR A 88 -8.77 -0.35 19.71
CA THR A 88 -7.59 -0.52 18.86
C THR A 88 -7.94 -1.12 17.50
N MET A 89 -8.83 -2.13 17.50
CA MET A 89 -9.32 -2.73 16.25
C MET A 89 -10.14 -1.75 15.41
N LEU A 90 -10.95 -0.89 16.04
CA LEU A 90 -11.70 0.14 15.33
C LEU A 90 -10.75 1.15 14.66
N ILE A 91 -9.73 1.63 15.38
CA ILE A 91 -8.73 2.56 14.83
C ILE A 91 -7.97 1.89 13.67
N ALA A 92 -7.51 0.66 13.86
CA ALA A 92 -6.82 -0.10 12.82
C ALA A 92 -7.72 -0.30 11.58
N ALA A 93 -9.01 -0.59 11.78
CA ALA A 93 -9.97 -0.73 10.68
C ALA A 93 -10.17 0.58 9.93
N VAL A 94 -10.29 1.72 10.62
CA VAL A 94 -10.39 3.03 9.97
C VAL A 94 -9.13 3.33 9.14
N ILE A 95 -7.94 3.11 9.69
CA ILE A 95 -6.68 3.29 8.95
C ILE A 95 -6.64 2.38 7.72
N ALA A 96 -7.01 1.11 7.86
CA ALA A 96 -7.05 0.16 6.75
C ALA A 96 -8.03 0.59 5.66
N LEU A 97 -9.22 1.09 6.03
CA LEU A 97 -10.21 1.62 5.08
C LEU A 97 -9.71 2.87 4.37
N LEU A 98 -9.00 3.77 5.05
CA LEU A 98 -8.38 4.93 4.42
C LEU A 98 -7.30 4.53 3.42
N LEU A 99 -6.42 3.59 3.78
CA LEU A 99 -5.40 3.05 2.87
C LEU A 99 -6.03 2.33 1.68
N LEU A 100 -7.11 1.59 1.89
CA LEU A 100 -7.87 0.95 0.82
C LEU A 100 -8.50 2.00 -0.11
N GLY A 101 -9.12 3.05 0.45
CA GLY A 101 -9.67 4.17 -0.32
C GLY A 101 -8.62 4.87 -1.18
N LEU A 102 -7.44 5.15 -0.61
CA LEU A 102 -6.30 5.70 -1.36
C LEU A 102 -5.82 4.73 -2.46
N SER A 103 -5.81 3.43 -2.19
CA SER A 103 -5.40 2.43 -3.19
C SER A 103 -6.39 2.37 -4.34
N VAL A 104 -7.70 2.41 -4.06
CA VAL A 104 -8.75 2.45 -5.09
C VAL A 104 -8.65 3.74 -5.90
N MET A 105 -8.45 4.88 -5.24
CA MET A 105 -8.28 6.16 -5.93
C MET A 105 -7.05 6.14 -6.84
N GLY A 106 -5.90 5.68 -6.34
CA GLY A 106 -4.68 5.54 -7.14
C GLY A 106 -4.80 4.54 -8.28
N TYR A 107 -5.56 3.46 -8.08
CA TYR A 107 -5.88 2.54 -9.17
C TYR A 107 -6.65 3.27 -10.28
N ILE A 108 -7.73 3.97 -9.93
CA ILE A 108 -8.56 4.70 -10.90
C ILE A 108 -7.72 5.74 -11.64
N GLU A 109 -6.94 6.55 -10.93
CA GLU A 109 -6.12 7.59 -11.54
C GLU A 109 -5.08 6.98 -12.48
N HIS A 110 -4.21 6.10 -11.99
CA HIS A 110 -3.07 5.61 -12.77
C HIS A 110 -3.40 4.55 -13.82
N HIS A 111 -4.53 3.84 -13.70
CA HIS A 111 -4.87 2.74 -14.61
C HIS A 111 -6.05 3.04 -15.52
N LEU A 112 -6.99 3.90 -15.10
CA LEU A 112 -8.20 4.17 -15.89
C LEU A 112 -8.17 5.56 -16.54
N THR A 113 -7.56 6.57 -15.90
CA THR A 113 -7.59 7.95 -16.45
C THR A 113 -6.39 8.32 -17.31
N VAL A 114 -5.23 7.67 -17.12
CA VAL A 114 -4.00 7.95 -17.91
C VAL A 114 -4.03 7.27 -19.30
N VAL A 115 -5.16 6.71 -19.72
CA VAL A 115 -5.32 6.00 -21.00
C VAL A 115 -5.90 6.90 -22.11
N GLU A 116 -6.13 8.19 -21.85
CA GLU A 116 -6.49 9.20 -22.87
C GLU A 116 -5.37 10.21 -23.14
#